data_AF-A0A9E3QWG9-F1
#
_entry.id   AF-A0A9E3QWG9-F1
#
_cell.length_a   1.000
_cell.length_b   1.000
_cell.length_c   1.000
_cell.angle_alpha   90.00
_cell.angle_beta   90.00
_cell.angle_gamma   90.00
#
_symmetry.space_group_name_H-M   'P 1'
#
loop_
_entity.id
_entity.type
_entity.pdbx_description
1 polymer ?
#
loop_
_entity_poly.entity_id
_entity_poly.type
_entity_poly.pdbx_seq_one_letter_code
_entity_poly.pdbx_strand_id
1 'polypeptide(L)'
;FQLTLGSQALCHARWKQVCELALTAPGTGAKAANLGGCASALRAAGCQALAVGDVPGCVAPGQRANGQGCLYDAQCQSTFCKLALDTGQGAKCGTCAALSKPADDCSTTTCSRGFACARGRCLQPVPENGDCADEFPCELGLGCVGTSTFKCVKQGTAVGTPCESNRGTKPDCAVDQGLWCNDALGTCQKLTYLAADAGCGQPGALCTGGGECEKNAAGTESRCNAPALEAQACRTLSRQATVNHSTPQCLFPAACSAGVDGVCVLPTPSNCQ
;
A
#
# COMPACT_ATOMS: atom_id res chain seq x y z
N PHE A 1 -4.74 -3.33 10.01
CA PHE A 1 -3.93 -4.52 10.33
C PHE A 1 -4.64 -5.83 9.95
N GLN A 2 -5.95 -5.99 10.17
CA GLN A 2 -6.66 -7.25 9.90
C GLN A 2 -6.56 -7.71 8.43
N LEU A 3 -6.70 -6.76 7.50
CA LEU A 3 -6.51 -6.99 6.06
C LEU A 3 -5.08 -7.33 5.67
N THR A 4 -4.09 -6.62 6.21
CA THR A 4 -2.71 -6.66 5.72
C THR A 4 -1.79 -7.62 6.47
N LEU A 5 -1.99 -7.79 7.78
CA LEU A 5 -1.10 -8.54 8.68
C LEU A 5 -1.87 -9.46 9.64
N GLY A 6 -3.21 -9.46 9.61
CA GLY A 6 -4.07 -10.43 10.32
C GLY A 6 -4.20 -10.19 11.82
N SER A 7 -3.18 -9.66 12.50
CA SER A 7 -3.21 -9.35 13.93
C SER A 7 -2.42 -8.09 14.28
N GLN A 8 -2.74 -7.49 15.43
CA GLN A 8 -1.97 -6.37 15.97
C GLN A 8 -0.56 -6.78 16.38
N ALA A 9 -0.40 -7.99 16.95
CA ALA A 9 0.92 -8.50 17.35
C ALA A 9 1.85 -8.66 16.15
N LEU A 10 1.39 -9.28 15.06
CA LEU A 10 2.18 -9.40 13.83
C LEU A 10 2.44 -8.02 13.21
N CYS A 11 1.46 -7.12 13.27
CA CYS A 11 1.64 -5.73 12.86
C CYS A 11 2.81 -5.05 13.59
N HIS A 12 2.84 -5.11 14.92
CA HIS A 12 3.92 -4.53 15.70
C HIS A 12 5.27 -5.20 15.39
N ALA A 13 5.30 -6.53 15.27
CA ALA A 13 6.53 -7.26 14.95
C ALA A 13 7.11 -6.84 13.59
N ARG A 14 6.25 -6.77 12.55
CA ARG A 14 6.67 -6.36 11.19
C ARG A 14 7.13 -4.92 11.14
N TRP A 15 6.42 -3.99 11.79
CA TRP A 15 6.83 -2.59 11.83
C TRP A 15 8.12 -2.37 12.62
N LYS A 16 8.32 -3.10 13.72
CA LYS A 16 9.59 -3.09 14.46
C LYS A 16 10.75 -3.49 13.54
N GLN A 17 10.59 -4.55 12.78
CA GLN A 17 11.58 -5.04 11.82
C GLN A 17 11.91 -4.00 10.75
N VAL A 18 10.92 -3.30 10.19
CA VAL A 18 11.12 -2.19 9.25
C VAL A 18 11.92 -1.05 9.89
N CYS A 19 11.56 -0.67 11.11
CA CYS A 19 12.27 0.39 11.84
C CYS A 19 13.74 0.04 12.10
N GLU A 20 14.02 -1.20 12.54
CA GLU A 20 15.38 -1.67 12.80
C GLU A 20 16.24 -1.67 11.52
N LEU A 21 15.68 -2.14 10.40
CA LEU A 21 16.36 -2.09 9.10
C LEU A 21 16.60 -0.65 8.62
N ALA A 22 15.63 0.26 8.81
CA ALA A 22 15.77 1.67 8.42
C ALA A 22 16.81 2.43 9.26
N LEU A 23 16.93 2.11 10.55
CA LEU A 23 17.90 2.72 11.47
C LEU A 23 19.33 2.24 11.25
N THR A 24 19.50 1.04 10.69
CA THR A 24 20.81 0.44 10.42
C THR A 24 21.24 0.60 8.96
N ALA A 25 20.39 1.21 8.12
CA ALA A 25 20.69 1.35 6.70
C ALA A 25 21.86 2.32 6.44
N PRO A 26 22.85 1.96 5.59
CA PRO A 26 23.97 2.83 5.28
C PRO A 26 23.52 4.16 4.65
N GLY A 27 24.00 5.26 5.23
CA GLY A 27 23.67 6.63 4.83
C GLY A 27 22.32 7.13 5.32
N THR A 28 21.62 6.38 6.20
CA THR A 28 20.35 6.82 6.78
C THR A 28 20.53 8.03 7.71
N GLY A 29 19.63 8.99 7.59
CA GLY A 29 19.44 10.08 8.55
C GLY A 29 18.57 9.68 9.74
N ALA A 30 17.91 8.52 9.66
CA ALA A 30 17.09 8.00 10.76
C ALA A 30 17.99 7.66 11.95
N LYS A 31 17.76 8.32 13.09
CA LYS A 31 18.51 8.12 14.33
C LYS A 31 17.54 7.90 15.48
N ALA A 32 17.96 7.11 16.47
CA ALA A 32 17.20 6.89 17.70
C ALA A 32 16.78 8.21 18.38
N ALA A 33 17.66 9.23 18.36
CA ALA A 33 17.38 10.56 18.90
C ALA A 33 16.17 11.26 18.26
N ASN A 34 15.87 10.98 16.98
CA ASN A 34 14.77 11.61 16.26
C ASN A 34 13.46 10.79 16.35
N LEU A 35 13.54 9.53 16.81
CA LEU A 35 12.36 8.66 16.91
C LEU A 35 11.34 9.15 17.94
N GLY A 36 11.78 9.76 19.05
CA GLY A 36 10.86 10.31 20.05
C GLY A 36 10.01 11.47 19.49
N GLY A 37 10.62 12.32 18.66
CA GLY A 37 9.94 13.38 17.93
C GLY A 37 8.96 12.81 16.90
N CYS A 38 9.43 11.86 16.08
CA CYS A 38 8.58 11.18 15.09
C CYS A 38 7.39 10.47 15.73
N ALA A 39 7.60 9.70 16.80
CA ALA A 39 6.51 9.01 17.51
C ALA A 39 5.48 9.99 18.10
N SER A 40 5.91 11.19 18.50
CA SER A 40 4.99 12.23 18.95
C SER A 40 4.24 12.88 17.79
N ALA A 41 4.92 13.13 16.66
CA ALA A 41 4.31 13.65 15.45
C ALA A 41 3.28 12.66 14.86
N LEU A 42 3.57 11.35 14.84
CA LEU A 42 2.65 10.31 14.39
C LEU A 42 1.38 10.25 15.25
N ARG A 43 1.50 10.42 16.57
CA ARG A 43 0.34 10.46 17.48
C ARG A 43 -0.52 11.71 17.28
N ALA A 44 0.08 12.81 16.85
CA ALA A 44 -0.61 14.06 16.57
C ALA A 44 -1.13 14.15 15.12
N ALA A 45 -0.63 13.32 14.22
CA ALA A 45 -0.98 13.35 12.80
C ALA A 45 -2.43 12.87 12.58
N GLY A 46 -3.16 13.60 11.74
CA GLY A 46 -4.45 13.15 11.23
C GLY A 46 -4.29 11.99 10.24
N CYS A 47 -5.37 11.23 10.02
CA CYS A 47 -5.37 10.10 9.11
C CYS A 47 -4.91 10.48 7.69
N GLN A 48 -5.25 11.69 7.23
CA GLN A 48 -4.86 12.16 5.90
C GLN A 48 -3.34 12.32 5.76
N ALA A 49 -2.68 12.94 6.74
CA ALA A 49 -1.22 13.08 6.75
C ALA A 49 -0.53 11.71 6.76
N LEU A 50 -1.07 10.75 7.51
CA LEU A 50 -0.58 9.37 7.53
C LEU A 50 -0.78 8.66 6.19
N ALA A 51 -1.91 8.87 5.51
CA ALA A 51 -2.25 8.23 4.24
C ALA A 51 -1.27 8.59 3.11
N VAL A 52 -0.77 9.83 3.10
CA VAL A 52 0.22 10.31 2.12
C VAL A 52 1.64 10.39 2.67
N GLY A 53 1.89 9.83 3.85
CA GLY A 53 3.22 9.82 4.48
C GLY A 53 3.80 11.21 4.80
N ASP A 54 2.97 12.25 4.89
CA ASP A 54 3.39 13.63 5.14
C ASP A 54 3.37 13.96 6.63
N VAL A 55 4.32 13.37 7.35
CA VAL A 55 4.50 13.61 8.80
C VAL A 55 5.87 14.27 9.00
N PRO A 56 5.96 15.62 9.04
CA PRO A 56 7.23 16.33 9.04
C PRO A 56 8.20 15.91 10.15
N GLY A 57 7.69 15.60 11.35
CA GLY A 57 8.50 15.15 12.49
C GLY A 57 9.17 13.78 12.31
N CYS A 58 8.83 13.05 11.25
CA CYS A 58 9.41 11.75 10.90
C CYS A 58 10.40 11.81 9.73
N VAL A 59 10.66 13.00 9.20
CA VAL A 59 11.54 13.19 8.06
C VAL A 59 12.96 13.45 8.55
N ALA A 60 13.91 12.61 8.13
CA ALA A 60 15.32 12.79 8.44
C ALA A 60 16.16 12.65 7.15
N PRO A 61 16.84 13.71 6.68
CA PRO A 61 17.65 13.65 5.48
C PRO A 61 18.84 12.72 5.66
N GLY A 62 19.06 11.86 4.68
CA GLY A 62 20.21 10.98 4.62
C GLY A 62 21.41 11.60 3.93
N GLN A 63 22.38 10.75 3.62
CA GLN A 63 23.65 11.16 3.05
C GLN A 63 23.74 10.93 1.54
N ARG A 64 22.87 10.08 0.97
CA ARG A 64 22.93 9.70 -0.44
C ARG A 64 22.39 10.80 -1.34
N ALA A 65 23.16 11.13 -2.38
CA ALA A 65 22.76 12.09 -3.39
C ALA A 65 21.70 11.51 -4.34
N ASN A 66 21.01 12.37 -5.08
CA ASN A 66 20.09 11.92 -6.13
C ASN A 66 20.80 11.01 -7.15
N GLY A 67 20.11 9.96 -7.60
CA GLY A 67 20.62 8.92 -8.50
C GLY A 67 21.26 7.73 -7.80
N GLN A 68 21.63 7.83 -6.52
CA GLN A 68 22.15 6.68 -5.77
C GLN A 68 21.01 5.73 -5.37
N GLY A 69 21.29 4.43 -5.33
CA GLY A 69 20.30 3.45 -4.89
C GLY A 69 19.89 3.66 -3.43
N CYS A 70 18.69 3.24 -3.08
CA CYS A 70 18.14 3.37 -1.73
C CYS A 70 17.05 2.33 -1.47
N LEU A 71 16.73 2.14 -0.20
CA LEU A 71 15.60 1.34 0.26
C LEU A 71 14.63 2.17 1.11
N TYR A 72 15.14 3.20 1.78
CA TYR A 72 14.38 4.09 2.65
C TYR A 72 14.59 5.54 2.26
N ASP A 73 13.52 6.34 2.37
CA ASP A 73 13.55 7.80 2.17
C ASP A 73 14.65 8.48 2.99
N ALA A 74 14.84 8.01 4.21
CA ALA A 74 15.84 8.54 5.13
C ALA A 74 17.29 8.31 4.67
N GLN A 75 17.56 7.50 3.64
CA GLN A 75 18.91 7.38 3.08
C GLN A 75 19.27 8.53 2.13
N CYS A 76 18.26 9.21 1.59
CA CYS A 76 18.42 10.23 0.57
C CYS A 76 18.50 11.63 1.17
N GLN A 77 19.40 12.47 0.66
CA GLN A 77 19.48 13.89 1.03
C GLN A 77 18.15 14.62 0.75
N SER A 78 17.47 14.22 -0.33
CA SER A 78 16.15 14.71 -0.72
C SER A 78 15.02 14.23 0.18
N THR A 79 15.27 13.27 1.09
CA THR A 79 14.27 12.57 1.90
C THR A 79 13.25 11.79 1.09
N PHE A 80 13.63 11.34 -0.11
CA PHE A 80 12.78 10.54 -0.98
C PHE A 80 13.57 9.48 -1.75
N CYS A 81 13.20 8.23 -1.48
CA CYS A 81 13.62 7.06 -2.19
C CYS A 81 12.51 6.68 -3.18
N LYS A 82 12.75 6.93 -4.47
CA LYS A 82 11.83 6.58 -5.55
C LYS A 82 11.89 5.07 -5.78
N LEU A 83 11.05 4.33 -5.06
CA LEU A 83 10.98 2.87 -5.11
C LEU A 83 10.36 2.43 -6.43
N ALA A 84 10.93 1.42 -7.07
CA ALA A 84 10.29 0.79 -8.21
C ALA A 84 9.03 0.02 -7.76
N LEU A 85 7.91 0.25 -8.46
CA LEU A 85 6.70 -0.54 -8.38
C LEU A 85 6.80 -1.60 -9.47
N ASP A 86 7.02 -2.85 -9.07
CA ASP A 86 7.01 -4.04 -9.92
C ASP A 86 8.09 -4.14 -11.02
N THR A 87 9.28 -4.63 -10.63
CA THR A 87 10.25 -5.19 -11.58
C THR A 87 10.28 -6.72 -11.56
N GLY A 88 9.33 -7.39 -10.88
CA GLY A 88 9.42 -8.84 -10.69
C GLY A 88 10.70 -9.32 -9.97
N GLN A 89 11.44 -8.43 -9.32
CA GLN A 89 12.64 -8.75 -8.56
C GLN A 89 12.45 -8.40 -7.09
N GLY A 90 12.82 -9.33 -6.22
CA GLY A 90 12.78 -9.17 -4.77
C GLY A 90 13.55 -7.96 -4.27
N ALA A 91 13.07 -7.44 -3.15
CA ALA A 91 13.39 -6.14 -2.55
C ALA A 91 13.09 -4.96 -3.49
N LYS A 92 12.09 -4.14 -3.14
CA LYS A 92 11.82 -2.86 -3.84
C LYS A 92 13.00 -1.92 -3.61
N CYS A 93 14.08 -2.06 -4.36
CA CYS A 93 15.11 -1.05 -4.40
C CYS A 93 14.59 0.16 -5.18
N GLY A 94 14.99 1.34 -4.73
CA GLY A 94 14.71 2.60 -5.39
C GLY A 94 15.98 3.36 -5.69
N THR A 95 15.79 4.57 -6.17
CA THR A 95 16.86 5.55 -6.33
C THR A 95 16.49 6.84 -5.62
N CYS A 96 17.46 7.49 -4.99
CA CYS A 96 17.27 8.80 -4.40
C CYS A 96 16.89 9.79 -5.49
N ALA A 97 15.79 10.51 -5.29
CA ALA A 97 15.28 11.44 -6.28
C ALA A 97 14.82 12.74 -5.62
N ALA A 98 14.69 13.81 -6.40
CA ALA A 98 14.00 15.01 -5.93
C ALA A 98 12.55 14.66 -5.54
N LEU A 99 11.98 15.41 -4.59
CA LEU A 99 10.57 15.26 -4.20
C LEU A 99 9.65 15.38 -5.43
N SER A 100 8.57 14.61 -5.42
CA SER A 100 7.58 14.60 -6.49
C SER A 100 6.95 15.98 -6.66
N LYS A 101 6.64 16.28 -7.91
CA LYS A 101 5.82 17.41 -8.33
C LYS A 101 4.47 16.91 -8.83
N PRO A 102 3.44 17.79 -8.88
CA PRO A 102 2.17 17.44 -9.50
C PRO A 102 2.37 16.87 -10.91
N ALA A 103 1.72 15.74 -11.18
CA ALA A 103 1.75 15.00 -12.44
C ALA A 103 3.09 14.30 -12.80
N ASP A 104 4.04 14.18 -11.87
CA ASP A 104 5.21 13.31 -12.07
C ASP A 104 4.77 11.86 -12.33
N ASP A 105 5.50 11.12 -13.17
CA ASP A 105 5.20 9.72 -13.45
C ASP A 105 5.48 8.80 -12.25
N CYS A 106 4.47 8.00 -11.93
CA CYS A 106 4.50 6.94 -10.93
C CYS A 106 3.98 5.60 -11.48
N SER A 107 3.94 5.44 -12.80
CA SER A 107 3.45 4.21 -13.45
C SER A 107 4.26 2.98 -13.05
N THR A 108 5.55 3.18 -12.77
CA THR A 108 6.51 2.13 -12.41
C THR A 108 7.25 2.45 -11.11
N THR A 109 6.83 3.48 -10.37
CA THR A 109 7.56 3.97 -9.19
C THR A 109 6.64 4.63 -8.16
N THR A 110 7.09 4.77 -6.92
CA THR A 110 6.34 5.52 -5.89
C THR A 110 6.41 7.04 -6.07
N CYS A 111 5.46 7.75 -5.45
CA CYS A 111 5.50 9.20 -5.25
C CYS A 111 6.14 9.55 -3.91
N SER A 112 6.68 10.76 -3.78
CA SER A 112 7.13 11.27 -2.48
C SER A 112 5.95 11.60 -1.57
N ARG A 113 6.24 11.84 -0.28
CA ARG A 113 5.26 12.30 0.70
C ARG A 113 4.38 13.45 0.20
N GLY A 114 3.12 13.46 0.63
CA GLY A 114 2.13 14.46 0.24
C GLY A 114 1.43 14.17 -1.09
N PHE A 115 1.85 13.13 -1.82
CA PHE A 115 1.28 12.73 -3.10
C PHE A 115 0.82 11.27 -3.07
N ALA A 116 -0.29 10.99 -3.75
CA ALA A 116 -0.75 9.65 -4.06
C ALA A 116 -0.50 9.35 -5.54
N CYS A 117 -0.20 8.09 -5.87
CA CYS A 117 -0.12 7.66 -7.26
C CYS A 117 -1.52 7.30 -7.77
N ALA A 118 -2.04 8.07 -8.73
CA ALA A 118 -3.31 7.81 -9.40
C ALA A 118 -3.13 7.88 -10.92
N ARG A 119 -3.59 6.86 -11.65
CA ARG A 119 -3.44 6.76 -13.12
C ARG A 119 -1.99 6.94 -13.62
N GLY A 120 -1.01 6.46 -12.83
CA GLY A 120 0.41 6.61 -13.14
C GLY A 120 0.97 8.03 -12.94
N ARG A 121 0.24 8.91 -12.22
CA ARG A 121 0.66 10.28 -11.90
C ARG A 121 0.67 10.54 -10.40
N CYS A 122 1.67 11.29 -9.92
CA CYS A 122 1.75 11.79 -8.55
C CYS A 122 0.85 13.01 -8.37
N LEU A 123 -0.20 12.86 -7.57
CA LEU A 123 -1.27 13.84 -7.43
C LEU A 123 -1.55 14.08 -5.95
N GLN A 124 -1.81 15.34 -5.58
CA GLN A 124 -2.21 15.66 -4.22
C GLN A 124 -3.69 15.31 -4.04
N PRO A 125 -4.06 14.60 -2.96
CA PRO A 125 -5.46 14.34 -2.70
C PRO A 125 -6.27 15.62 -2.47
N VAL A 126 -7.53 15.60 -2.91
CA VAL A 126 -8.44 16.74 -2.89
C VAL A 126 -9.39 16.64 -1.69
N PRO A 127 -9.60 17.73 -0.93
CA PRO A 127 -10.46 17.73 0.25
C PRO A 127 -11.95 17.63 -0.10
N GLU A 128 -12.79 17.48 0.93
CA GLU A 128 -14.25 17.44 0.80
C GLU A 128 -14.79 18.64 0.00
N ASN A 129 -15.71 18.35 -0.93
CA ASN A 129 -16.31 19.29 -1.90
C ASN A 129 -15.35 19.87 -2.96
N GLY A 130 -14.07 19.48 -2.95
CA GLY A 130 -13.17 19.81 -4.04
C GLY A 130 -13.53 19.04 -5.32
N ASP A 131 -13.16 19.61 -6.46
CA ASP A 131 -13.31 18.96 -7.76
C ASP A 131 -12.38 17.76 -7.85
N CYS A 132 -12.98 16.60 -8.13
CA CYS A 132 -12.23 15.38 -8.36
C CYS A 132 -12.43 14.92 -9.79
N ALA A 133 -11.49 14.14 -10.28
CA ALA A 133 -11.56 13.44 -11.54
C ALA A 133 -10.66 12.21 -11.43
N ASP A 134 -10.50 11.46 -12.51
CA ASP A 134 -9.54 10.35 -12.56
C ASP A 134 -8.11 10.79 -12.20
N GLU A 135 -7.77 12.07 -12.42
CA GLU A 135 -6.48 12.70 -12.14
C GLU A 135 -6.45 13.51 -10.82
N PHE A 136 -7.51 13.48 -10.02
CA PHE A 136 -7.59 14.21 -8.75
C PHE A 136 -8.18 13.29 -7.68
N PRO A 137 -7.36 12.44 -7.04
CA PRO A 137 -7.85 11.51 -6.03
C PRO A 137 -8.39 12.30 -4.84
N CYS A 138 -9.46 11.82 -4.19
CA CYS A 138 -9.95 12.44 -2.97
C CYS A 138 -9.10 12.06 -1.75
N GLU A 139 -9.15 12.89 -0.71
CA GLU A 139 -8.60 12.54 0.60
C GLU A 139 -9.20 11.24 1.16
N LEU A 140 -8.48 10.61 2.09
CA LEU A 140 -8.90 9.35 2.70
C LEU A 140 -10.30 9.49 3.35
N GLY A 141 -11.16 8.50 3.10
CA GLY A 141 -12.55 8.50 3.57
C GLY A 141 -13.53 9.26 2.66
N LEU A 142 -13.05 9.79 1.54
CA LEU A 142 -13.87 10.45 0.53
C LEU A 142 -13.88 9.64 -0.78
N GLY A 143 -15.03 9.63 -1.46
CA GLY A 143 -15.20 9.09 -2.80
C GLY A 143 -15.41 10.21 -3.81
N CYS A 144 -14.89 10.04 -5.02
CA CYS A 144 -15.12 10.96 -6.12
C CYS A 144 -16.46 10.62 -6.80
N VAL A 145 -17.45 11.49 -6.71
CA VAL A 145 -18.84 11.22 -7.14
C VAL A 145 -19.35 12.30 -8.08
N GLY A 146 -20.00 11.91 -9.16
CA GLY A 146 -20.62 12.84 -10.11
C GLY A 146 -21.09 12.19 -11.41
N THR A 147 -21.89 12.94 -12.17
CA THR A 147 -22.35 12.53 -13.52
C THR A 147 -21.88 13.48 -14.62
N SER A 148 -21.49 14.70 -14.26
CA SER A 148 -21.02 15.75 -15.17
C SER A 148 -20.00 16.67 -14.49
N THR A 149 -20.21 16.94 -13.21
CA THR A 149 -19.22 17.55 -12.30
C THR A 149 -18.99 16.57 -11.17
N PHE A 150 -17.72 16.29 -10.88
CA PHE A 150 -17.32 15.29 -9.91
C PHE A 150 -16.75 15.96 -8.66
N LYS A 151 -17.22 15.55 -7.48
CA LYS A 151 -16.84 16.13 -6.20
C LYS A 151 -16.41 15.05 -5.21
N CYS A 152 -15.45 15.39 -4.37
CA CYS A 152 -15.08 14.56 -3.23
C CYS A 152 -16.17 14.65 -2.15
N VAL A 153 -16.82 13.53 -1.88
CA VAL A 153 -17.88 13.43 -0.86
C VAL A 153 -17.57 12.29 0.09
N LYS A 154 -18.06 12.38 1.33
CA LYS A 154 -17.82 11.35 2.36
C LYS A 154 -18.34 9.98 1.94
N GLN A 155 -17.52 8.95 2.12
CA GLN A 155 -17.93 7.57 1.89
C GLN A 155 -19.01 7.11 2.88
N GLY A 156 -19.74 6.07 2.51
CA GLY A 156 -20.73 5.45 3.39
C GLY A 156 -20.06 4.70 4.55
N THR A 157 -20.30 5.14 5.78
CA THR A 157 -19.65 4.63 7.01
C THR A 157 -20.52 3.67 7.82
N ALA A 158 -21.74 3.35 7.36
CA ALA A 158 -22.65 2.44 8.05
C ALA A 158 -23.26 1.41 7.10
N VAL A 159 -23.64 0.25 7.65
CA VAL A 159 -24.42 -0.75 6.91
C VAL A 159 -25.77 -0.16 6.52
N GLY A 160 -26.19 -0.39 5.28
CA GLY A 160 -27.44 0.15 4.74
C GLY A 160 -27.32 1.57 4.18
N THR A 161 -26.18 2.27 4.36
CA THR A 161 -25.96 3.56 3.70
C THR A 161 -26.04 3.38 2.18
N PRO A 162 -26.81 4.22 1.45
CA PRO A 162 -26.86 4.15 0.00
C PRO A 162 -25.48 4.36 -0.63
N CYS A 163 -25.14 3.54 -1.63
CA CYS A 163 -23.85 3.59 -2.31
C CYS A 163 -23.97 3.19 -3.78
N GLU A 164 -22.94 3.52 -4.58
CA GLU A 164 -22.80 3.12 -5.98
C GLU A 164 -21.32 2.84 -6.32
N SER A 165 -20.97 1.61 -6.72
CA SER A 165 -19.57 1.27 -7.03
C SER A 165 -19.02 2.01 -8.25
N ASN A 166 -19.89 2.37 -9.20
CA ASN A 166 -19.55 3.18 -10.37
C ASN A 166 -19.38 4.68 -10.05
N ARG A 167 -19.65 5.08 -8.78
CA ARG A 167 -19.48 6.44 -8.27
C ARG A 167 -20.29 7.51 -9.01
N GLY A 168 -21.48 7.14 -9.50
CA GLY A 168 -22.36 8.06 -10.23
C GLY A 168 -22.92 9.15 -9.32
N THR A 169 -24.01 8.86 -8.62
CA THR A 169 -24.71 9.83 -7.75
C THR A 169 -24.43 9.65 -6.27
N LYS A 170 -23.83 8.51 -5.90
CA LYS A 170 -23.52 8.15 -4.51
C LYS A 170 -22.05 7.74 -4.39
N PRO A 171 -21.44 7.98 -3.22
CA PRO A 171 -20.10 7.48 -2.96
C PRO A 171 -20.11 5.97 -2.75
N ASP A 172 -18.91 5.41 -2.84
CA ASP A 172 -18.64 4.06 -2.38
C ASP A 172 -18.63 4.00 -0.83
N CYS A 173 -18.56 2.79 -0.30
CA CYS A 173 -18.50 2.54 1.14
C CYS A 173 -17.07 2.66 1.68
N ALA A 174 -16.96 2.97 2.97
CA ALA A 174 -15.69 3.09 3.67
C ALA A 174 -15.04 1.71 3.85
N VAL A 175 -14.19 1.31 2.90
CA VAL A 175 -13.46 0.02 2.91
C VAL A 175 -12.53 -0.12 4.12
N ASP A 176 -11.96 0.99 4.56
CA ASP A 176 -11.15 1.07 5.79
C ASP A 176 -11.96 0.79 7.06
N GLN A 177 -13.28 0.95 7.01
CA GLN A 177 -14.22 0.56 8.07
C GLN A 177 -14.82 -0.84 7.86
N GLY A 178 -14.30 -1.60 6.91
CA GLY A 178 -14.78 -2.96 6.64
C GLY A 178 -16.12 -2.98 5.92
N LEU A 179 -16.41 -1.99 5.07
CA LEU A 179 -17.63 -1.91 4.27
C LEU A 179 -17.33 -2.01 2.77
N TRP A 180 -18.29 -2.48 1.99
CA TRP A 180 -18.24 -2.48 0.52
C TRP A 180 -19.62 -2.17 -0.05
N CYS A 181 -19.67 -1.61 -1.25
CA CYS A 181 -20.95 -1.35 -1.91
C CYS A 181 -21.51 -2.61 -2.58
N ASN A 182 -22.64 -3.11 -2.07
CA ASN A 182 -23.37 -4.17 -2.75
C ASN A 182 -24.27 -3.55 -3.82
N ASP A 183 -23.81 -3.51 -5.07
CA ASP A 183 -24.54 -2.90 -6.19
C ASP A 183 -25.91 -3.53 -6.45
N ALA A 184 -26.09 -4.82 -6.13
CA ALA A 184 -27.39 -5.49 -6.26
C ALA A 184 -28.42 -4.93 -5.26
N LEU A 185 -27.96 -4.42 -4.11
CA LEU A 185 -28.79 -3.81 -3.08
C LEU A 185 -28.72 -2.27 -3.08
N GLY A 186 -27.75 -1.68 -3.79
CA GLY A 186 -27.45 -0.25 -3.77
C GLY A 186 -27.08 0.30 -2.38
N THR A 187 -26.55 -0.56 -1.49
CA THR A 187 -26.25 -0.19 -0.10
C THR A 187 -24.95 -0.81 0.41
N CYS A 188 -24.35 -0.13 1.39
CA CYS A 188 -23.15 -0.58 2.07
C CYS A 188 -23.42 -1.83 2.91
N GLN A 189 -22.56 -2.83 2.74
CA GLN A 189 -22.60 -4.09 3.48
C GLN A 189 -21.26 -4.33 4.15
N LYS A 190 -21.24 -5.17 5.19
CA LYS A 190 -19.98 -5.58 5.82
C LYS A 190 -19.16 -6.43 4.87
N LEU A 191 -17.86 -6.17 4.86
CA LEU A 191 -16.88 -7.07 4.28
C LEU A 191 -16.84 -8.37 5.09
N THR A 192 -16.75 -9.49 4.37
CA THR A 192 -16.52 -10.81 4.95
C THR A 192 -15.03 -11.11 4.92
N TYR A 193 -14.45 -11.27 6.10
CA TYR A 193 -13.03 -11.57 6.26
C TYR A 193 -12.82 -13.08 6.27
N LEU A 194 -12.03 -13.57 5.32
CA LEU A 194 -11.76 -14.98 5.13
C LEU A 194 -10.38 -15.35 5.69
N ALA A 195 -10.31 -16.48 6.40
CA ALA A 195 -9.05 -17.07 6.83
C ALA A 195 -8.28 -17.67 5.65
N ALA A 196 -7.02 -18.05 5.86
CA ALA A 196 -6.26 -18.84 4.91
C ALA A 196 -7.03 -20.12 4.50
N ASP A 197 -6.88 -20.53 3.24
CA ASP A 197 -7.50 -21.71 2.60
C ASP A 197 -9.03 -21.70 2.47
N ALA A 198 -9.71 -20.71 3.07
CA ALA A 198 -11.14 -20.51 2.89
C ALA A 198 -11.47 -20.15 1.44
N GLY A 199 -12.63 -20.62 0.96
CA GLY A 199 -13.12 -20.29 -0.38
C GLY A 199 -13.39 -18.79 -0.53
N CYS A 200 -12.94 -18.19 -1.64
CA CYS A 200 -13.02 -16.75 -1.89
C CYS A 200 -13.62 -16.44 -3.28
N GLY A 201 -13.66 -15.16 -3.66
CA GLY A 201 -14.19 -14.71 -4.95
C GLY A 201 -15.67 -14.35 -4.95
N GLN A 202 -16.32 -14.45 -3.77
CA GLN A 202 -17.67 -13.96 -3.57
C GLN A 202 -17.65 -12.43 -3.39
N PRO A 203 -18.69 -11.69 -3.82
CA PRO A 203 -18.80 -10.25 -3.60
C PRO A 203 -18.64 -9.88 -2.12
N GLY A 204 -17.78 -8.90 -1.84
CA GLY A 204 -17.54 -8.43 -0.47
C GLY A 204 -16.67 -9.34 0.39
N ALA A 205 -16.06 -10.39 -0.15
CA ALA A 205 -15.16 -11.25 0.59
C ALA A 205 -13.69 -10.84 0.38
N LEU A 206 -12.92 -10.70 1.47
CA LEU A 206 -11.50 -10.38 1.46
C LEU A 206 -10.71 -11.36 2.31
N CYS A 207 -9.56 -11.78 1.80
CA CYS A 207 -8.62 -12.60 2.55
C CYS A 207 -7.91 -11.77 3.62
N THR A 208 -7.80 -12.34 4.82
CA THR A 208 -7.10 -11.71 5.94
C THR A 208 -5.59 -11.95 5.88
N GLY A 209 -4.83 -11.22 6.70
CA GLY A 209 -3.42 -11.53 6.89
C GLY A 209 -2.52 -11.15 5.72
N GLY A 210 -3.00 -10.33 4.78
CA GLY A 210 -2.31 -10.02 3.53
C GLY A 210 -2.46 -11.11 2.47
N GLY A 211 -3.40 -12.05 2.67
CA GLY A 211 -3.66 -13.10 1.70
C GLY A 211 -4.31 -12.57 0.41
N GLU A 212 -4.12 -13.31 -0.67
CA GLU A 212 -4.73 -13.02 -1.96
C GLU A 212 -5.78 -14.08 -2.30
N CYS A 213 -6.87 -13.65 -2.93
CA CYS A 213 -7.85 -14.59 -3.46
C CYS A 213 -7.36 -15.15 -4.79
N GLU A 214 -6.99 -16.42 -4.81
CA GLU A 214 -6.38 -17.07 -5.97
C GLU A 214 -7.25 -18.21 -6.47
N LYS A 215 -7.42 -18.29 -7.79
CA LYS A 215 -8.03 -19.45 -8.44
C LYS A 215 -7.05 -20.61 -8.45
N ASN A 216 -7.52 -21.85 -8.36
CA ASN A 216 -6.68 -23.02 -8.61
C ASN A 216 -6.26 -23.08 -10.10
N ALA A 217 -5.32 -23.96 -10.45
CA ALA A 217 -4.86 -24.13 -11.83
C ALA A 217 -5.99 -24.51 -12.82
N ALA A 218 -7.07 -25.13 -12.33
CA ALA A 218 -8.24 -25.48 -13.12
C ALA A 218 -9.22 -24.30 -13.30
N GLY A 219 -9.03 -23.18 -12.60
CA GLY A 219 -9.94 -22.04 -12.57
C GLY A 219 -11.30 -22.31 -11.91
N THR A 220 -11.48 -23.47 -11.26
CA THR A 220 -12.78 -23.96 -10.76
C THR A 220 -13.05 -23.60 -9.32
N GLU A 221 -12.01 -23.39 -8.51
CA GLU A 221 -12.13 -22.97 -7.11
C GLU A 221 -11.22 -21.78 -6.86
N SER A 222 -11.65 -20.84 -6.01
CA SER A 222 -10.79 -19.78 -5.51
C SER A 222 -10.61 -19.93 -4.00
N ARG A 223 -9.38 -19.77 -3.50
CA ARG A 223 -9.05 -19.82 -2.08
C ARG A 223 -8.19 -18.66 -1.65
N CYS A 224 -8.28 -18.31 -0.38
CA CYS A 224 -7.39 -17.33 0.23
C CYS A 224 -6.01 -17.93 0.46
N ASN A 225 -5.05 -17.56 -0.38
CA ASN A 225 -3.66 -17.96 -0.23
C ASN A 225 -2.97 -17.06 0.79
N ALA A 226 -2.48 -17.64 1.90
CA ALA A 226 -1.77 -16.88 2.93
C ALA A 226 -0.40 -16.41 2.40
N PRO A 227 0.05 -15.20 2.76
CA PRO A 227 1.36 -14.75 2.31
C PRO A 227 2.49 -15.56 2.96
N ALA A 228 3.58 -15.75 2.22
CA ALA A 228 4.79 -16.40 2.68
C ALA A 228 5.57 -15.50 3.66
N LEU A 229 6.02 -16.09 4.75
CA LEU A 229 7.01 -15.53 5.66
C LEU A 229 8.41 -15.71 5.10
N GLU A 230 9.40 -15.11 5.74
CA GLU A 230 10.81 -15.21 5.36
C GLU A 230 11.27 -16.66 5.21
N ALA A 231 12.16 -16.88 4.24
CA ALA A 231 12.67 -18.18 3.80
C ALA A 231 11.63 -19.14 3.20
N GLN A 232 10.34 -18.80 3.17
CA GLN A 232 9.32 -19.59 2.47
C GLN A 232 9.32 -19.25 0.98
N ALA A 233 8.91 -20.24 0.16
CA ALA A 233 8.78 -20.08 -1.28
C ALA A 233 7.73 -19.03 -1.64
N CYS A 234 8.00 -18.26 -2.69
CA CYS A 234 7.15 -17.17 -3.13
C CYS A 234 7.17 -17.00 -4.64
N ARG A 235 6.23 -16.20 -5.15
CA ARG A 235 6.23 -15.74 -6.54
C ARG A 235 6.61 -14.27 -6.69
N THR A 236 7.15 -13.94 -7.86
CA THR A 236 7.36 -12.56 -8.31
C THR A 236 6.12 -12.07 -9.05
N LEU A 237 5.71 -10.81 -8.81
CA LEU A 237 4.50 -10.20 -9.37
C LEU A 237 4.44 -10.21 -10.90
N SER A 238 5.59 -10.03 -11.56
CA SER A 238 5.73 -10.05 -13.04
C SER A 238 5.28 -11.34 -13.74
N ARG A 239 4.99 -12.44 -13.02
CA ARG A 239 4.57 -13.72 -13.61
C ARG A 239 3.14 -14.15 -13.27
N GLN A 240 2.23 -13.20 -13.08
CA GLN A 240 0.80 -13.52 -12.88
C GLN A 240 0.17 -14.32 -14.04
N ALA A 241 0.74 -14.31 -15.25
CA ALA A 241 0.13 -14.95 -16.42
C ALA A 241 0.41 -16.45 -16.58
N THR A 242 1.43 -17.04 -15.94
CA THR A 242 1.89 -18.41 -16.27
C THR A 242 2.32 -19.29 -15.09
N VAL A 243 2.28 -18.82 -13.84
CA VAL A 243 2.73 -19.62 -12.70
C VAL A 243 1.56 -20.37 -12.06
N ASN A 244 1.80 -21.63 -11.68
CA ASN A 244 0.90 -22.41 -10.83
C ASN A 244 0.47 -21.57 -9.63
N HIS A 245 -0.84 -21.42 -9.45
CA HIS A 245 -1.49 -20.50 -8.50
C HIS A 245 -1.40 -21.00 -7.04
N SER A 246 -0.25 -21.52 -6.64
CA SER A 246 0.00 -22.13 -5.34
C SER A 246 1.15 -21.50 -4.56
N THR A 247 1.98 -20.67 -5.20
CA THR A 247 3.07 -19.95 -4.51
C THR A 247 2.61 -18.55 -4.09
N PRO A 248 2.60 -18.25 -2.77
CA PRO A 248 2.09 -16.99 -2.25
C PRO A 248 3.02 -15.80 -2.48
N GLN A 249 2.50 -14.58 -2.26
CA GLN A 249 3.32 -13.38 -2.13
C GLN A 249 4.00 -13.30 -0.76
N CYS A 250 5.10 -12.57 -0.66
CA CYS A 250 5.75 -12.35 0.62
C CYS A 250 4.97 -11.39 1.51
N LEU A 251 4.94 -11.71 2.80
CA LEU A 251 4.41 -10.81 3.81
C LEU A 251 5.36 -9.63 4.00
N PHE A 252 4.81 -8.41 3.94
CA PHE A 252 5.55 -7.18 4.21
C PHE A 252 6.33 -7.25 5.54
N PRO A 253 7.60 -6.81 5.60
CA PRO A 253 8.35 -6.11 4.54
C PRO A 253 9.18 -7.02 3.62
N ALA A 254 9.05 -8.34 3.75
CA ALA A 254 9.79 -9.26 2.90
C ALA A 254 9.33 -9.15 1.44
N ALA A 255 10.24 -9.48 0.53
CA ALA A 255 9.98 -9.50 -0.90
C ALA A 255 10.60 -10.76 -1.51
N CYS A 256 10.02 -11.20 -2.62
CA CYS A 256 10.38 -12.49 -3.20
C CYS A 256 11.69 -12.44 -3.95
N SER A 257 12.74 -13.14 -3.52
CA SER A 257 14.04 -13.13 -4.20
C SER A 257 13.91 -13.49 -5.69
N ALA A 258 14.79 -12.94 -6.52
CA ALA A 258 14.81 -13.26 -7.94
C ALA A 258 15.15 -14.76 -8.16
N GLY A 259 14.39 -15.44 -9.02
CA GLY A 259 14.57 -16.87 -9.31
C GLY A 259 13.27 -17.56 -9.73
N VAL A 260 13.37 -18.80 -10.21
CA VAL A 260 12.21 -19.68 -10.47
C VAL A 260 11.60 -20.24 -9.17
N ASP A 261 12.41 -20.34 -8.11
CA ASP A 261 12.03 -20.74 -6.75
C ASP A 261 12.40 -19.62 -5.77
N GLY A 262 11.83 -18.44 -5.98
CA GLY A 262 12.08 -17.29 -5.10
C GLY A 262 11.72 -17.64 -3.66
N VAL A 263 12.50 -17.12 -2.71
CA VAL A 263 12.20 -17.19 -1.28
C VAL A 263 11.98 -15.80 -0.74
N CYS A 264 11.09 -15.66 0.23
CA CYS A 264 10.88 -14.38 0.86
C CYS A 264 12.10 -13.97 1.66
N VAL A 265 12.68 -12.84 1.30
CA VAL A 265 13.83 -12.27 1.98
C VAL A 265 13.53 -10.85 2.39
N LEU A 266 14.12 -10.43 3.51
CA LEU A 266 14.07 -9.02 3.88
C LEU A 266 14.92 -8.22 2.91
N PRO A 267 14.41 -7.07 2.46
CA PRO A 267 15.22 -6.17 1.66
C PRO A 267 16.37 -5.66 2.54
N THR A 268 17.60 -5.83 2.06
CA THR A 268 18.78 -5.27 2.71
C THR A 268 19.28 -4.08 1.90
N PRO A 269 19.78 -3.02 2.55
CA PRO A 269 20.33 -1.85 1.86
C PRO A 269 21.52 -2.17 0.94
N SER A 270 22.21 -3.29 1.17
CA SER A 270 23.29 -3.77 0.30
C SER A 270 22.79 -4.20 -1.08
N ASN A 271 21.52 -4.59 -1.20
CA ASN A 271 20.93 -5.01 -2.46
C ASN A 271 20.57 -3.82 -3.37
N CYS A 272 20.64 -2.59 -2.83
CA CYS A 272 20.24 -1.35 -3.50
C CYS A 272 21.44 -0.41 -3.68
N GLN A 273 22.65 -0.94 -3.90
CA GLN A 273 23.86 -0.15 -4.17
C GLN A 273 24.12 -0.05 -5.67
#